data_AF-A0A395YCA7-F1
#
_entry.id   AF-A0A395YCA7-F1
#
_cell.length_a   1.000
_cell.length_b   1.000
_cell.length_c   1.000
_cell.angle_alpha   90.00
_cell.angle_beta   90.00
_cell.angle_gamma   90.00
#
_symmetry.space_group_name_H-M   'P 1'
#
loop_
_entity.id
_entity.type
_entity.pdbx_description
1 polymer ?
#
loop_
_entity_poly.entity_id
_entity_poly.type
_entity_poly.pdbx_seq_one_letter_code
_entity_poly.pdbx_strand_id
1 'polypeptide(L)'
;MASSSKKSTTIVNQYQYTDPLMVEVQDGHAAQTYKNYITLIIIALICAFFTWREYNTHKGVLCILFAIIVVLCVIATIVSLVSTNKRKKAEIQAFRDSYSKDGYDLMITIEGTRIRSYKNNAPDVDLRKNDVRGVFETERFFVFQLTGGILLPLKKDAFIKGDVEACRNYIPELKKK
;
A
#
# COMPACT_ATOMS: atom_id res chain seq x y z
N MET A 1 9.32 -39.68 -18.82
CA MET A 1 9.89 -38.44 -18.24
C MET A 1 9.33 -37.27 -19.02
N ALA A 2 8.42 -36.50 -18.42
CA ALA A 2 7.98 -35.23 -18.97
C ALA A 2 8.22 -34.18 -17.90
N SER A 3 9.42 -33.60 -17.89
CA SER A 3 9.68 -32.42 -17.06
C SER A 3 8.89 -31.25 -17.68
N SER A 4 7.67 -31.04 -17.19
CA SER A 4 6.96 -29.79 -17.36
C SER A 4 7.83 -28.69 -16.75
N SER A 5 8.71 -28.08 -17.55
CA SER A 5 9.38 -26.85 -17.17
C SER A 5 8.29 -25.78 -17.06
N LYS A 6 7.76 -25.57 -15.85
CA LYS A 6 7.02 -24.35 -15.53
C LYS A 6 7.93 -23.21 -15.99
N LYS A 7 7.57 -22.50 -17.06
CA LYS A 7 8.25 -21.27 -17.49
C LYS A 7 8.35 -20.41 -16.22
N SER A 8 9.55 -20.26 -15.67
CA SER A 8 9.73 -19.41 -14.50
C SER A 8 9.40 -18.00 -14.96
N THR A 9 8.36 -17.40 -14.41
CA THR A 9 8.06 -16.00 -14.68
C THR A 9 9.26 -15.19 -14.23
N THR A 10 9.93 -14.56 -15.19
CA THR A 10 11.05 -13.65 -14.94
C THR A 10 10.59 -12.25 -15.33
N ILE A 11 10.51 -11.36 -14.35
CA ILE A 11 10.17 -9.94 -14.54
C ILE A 11 11.36 -9.11 -14.09
N VAL A 12 11.78 -8.17 -14.92
CA VAL A 12 12.84 -7.20 -14.59
C VAL A 12 12.29 -5.82 -14.87
N ASN A 13 12.31 -4.97 -13.84
CA ASN A 13 11.86 -3.59 -13.89
C ASN A 13 13.01 -2.69 -13.44
N GLN A 14 13.41 -1.70 -14.23
CA GLN A 14 14.52 -0.83 -13.89
C GLN A 14 14.22 0.60 -14.32
N TYR A 15 14.40 1.55 -13.39
CA TYR A 15 14.16 2.96 -13.64
C TYR A 15 14.77 3.82 -12.54
N GLN A 16 14.99 5.11 -12.86
CA GLN A 16 15.41 6.09 -11.87
C GLN A 16 14.24 6.47 -10.96
N TYR A 17 14.37 6.15 -9.67
CA TYR A 17 13.42 6.49 -8.63
C TYR A 17 13.71 7.87 -8.06
N THR A 18 12.91 8.85 -8.46
CA THR A 18 13.07 10.27 -8.13
C THR A 18 12.06 10.74 -7.09
N ASP A 19 12.26 11.95 -6.54
CA ASP A 19 11.36 12.54 -5.53
C ASP A 19 9.89 12.59 -5.97
N PRO A 20 9.53 12.99 -7.21
CA PRO A 20 8.14 12.97 -7.65
C PRO A 20 7.51 11.56 -7.68
N LEU A 21 8.31 10.53 -7.97
CA LEU A 21 7.84 9.14 -7.99
C LEU A 21 7.66 8.62 -6.56
N MET A 22 8.57 8.99 -5.64
CA MET A 22 8.43 8.68 -4.23
C MET A 22 7.16 9.28 -3.63
N VAL A 23 6.87 10.55 -3.95
CA VAL A 23 5.65 11.21 -3.49
C VAL A 23 4.41 10.48 -3.98
N GLU A 24 4.34 10.09 -5.25
CA GLU A 24 3.19 9.33 -5.78
C GLU A 24 2.99 7.99 -5.07
N VAL A 25 4.07 7.22 -4.85
CA VAL A 25 3.99 5.92 -4.19
C VAL A 25 3.45 6.07 -2.75
N GLN A 26 3.92 7.09 -2.04
CA GLN A 26 3.46 7.40 -0.69
C GLN A 26 2.02 7.90 -0.66
N ASP A 27 1.62 8.72 -1.64
CA ASP A 27 0.23 9.15 -1.82
C ASP A 27 -0.70 7.98 -2.11
N GLY A 28 -0.27 7.05 -2.98
CA GLY A 28 -1.01 5.81 -3.25
C GLY A 28 -1.18 4.94 -2.00
N HIS A 29 -0.12 4.82 -1.19
CA HIS A 29 -0.17 4.08 0.07
C HIS A 29 -1.13 4.73 1.09
N ALA A 30 -1.06 6.05 1.22
CA ALA A 30 -1.99 6.81 2.07
C ALA A 30 -3.44 6.67 1.57
N ALA A 31 -3.70 6.75 0.26
CA ALA A 31 -5.02 6.56 -0.32
C ALA A 31 -5.60 5.17 -0.05
N GLN A 32 -4.76 4.12 -0.11
CA GLN A 32 -5.17 2.77 0.26
C GLN A 32 -5.54 2.67 1.75
N THR A 33 -4.82 3.39 2.61
CA THR A 33 -5.14 3.47 4.05
C THR A 33 -6.43 4.26 4.29
N TYR A 34 -6.66 5.34 3.53
CA TYR A 34 -7.89 6.14 3.59
C TYR A 34 -9.14 5.33 3.21
N LYS A 35 -9.04 4.38 2.27
CA LYS A 35 -10.17 3.47 1.95
C LYS A 35 -10.65 2.67 3.15
N ASN A 36 -9.75 2.28 4.05
CA ASN A 36 -10.14 1.57 5.27
C ASN A 36 -10.94 2.49 6.23
N TYR A 37 -10.74 3.81 6.21
CA TYR A 37 -11.53 4.76 7.00
C TYR A 37 -12.95 4.92 6.51
N ILE A 38 -13.22 4.72 5.21
CA ILE A 38 -14.59 4.77 4.69
C ILE A 38 -15.49 3.79 5.46
N THR A 39 -14.96 2.60 5.76
CA THR A 39 -15.67 1.61 6.57
C THR A 39 -15.96 2.10 7.99
N LEU A 40 -14.98 2.75 8.66
CA LEU A 40 -15.16 3.31 10.00
C LEU A 40 -16.16 4.47 10.01
N ILE A 41 -16.16 5.31 8.97
CA ILE A 41 -17.12 6.40 8.81
C ILE A 41 -18.53 5.84 8.64
N ILE A 42 -18.70 4.80 7.81
CA ILE A 42 -20.00 4.13 7.64
C ILE A 42 -20.49 3.54 8.97
N ILE A 43 -19.63 2.85 9.72
CA ILE A 43 -19.98 2.32 11.04
C ILE A 43 -20.39 3.44 12.00
N ALA A 44 -19.65 4.55 12.02
CA ALA A 44 -19.97 5.70 12.85
C ALA A 44 -21.33 6.33 12.47
N LEU A 45 -21.64 6.44 11.18
CA LEU A 45 -22.94 6.96 10.71
C LEU A 45 -24.10 6.03 11.09
N ILE A 46 -23.92 4.72 10.97
CA ILE A 46 -24.92 3.73 11.41
C ILE A 46 -25.17 3.85 12.91
N CYS A 47 -24.11 3.89 13.71
CA CYS A 47 -24.21 4.06 15.16
C CYS A 47 -24.90 5.39 15.52
N ALA A 48 -24.57 6.50 14.85
CA ALA A 48 -25.20 7.79 15.08
C ALA A 48 -26.71 7.77 14.75
N PHE A 49 -27.13 7.08 13.69
CA PHE A 49 -28.54 6.87 13.37
C PHE A 49 -29.28 6.10 14.47
N PHE A 50 -28.68 5.02 14.98
CA PHE A 50 -29.25 4.27 16.11
C PHE A 50 -29.27 5.09 17.40
N THR A 51 -28.24 5.90 17.68
CA THR A 51 -28.26 6.86 18.79
C THR A 51 -29.46 7.78 18.71
N TRP A 52 -29.70 8.40 17.55
CA TRP A 52 -30.83 9.31 17.35
C TRP A 52 -32.18 8.61 17.49
N ARG A 53 -32.32 7.41 16.92
CA ARG A 53 -33.54 6.59 17.03
C ARG A 53 -33.84 6.20 18.49
N GLU A 54 -32.83 5.72 19.21
CA GLU A 54 -32.98 5.22 20.58
C GLU A 54 -33.24 6.37 21.58
N TYR A 55 -32.66 7.54 21.34
CA TYR A 55 -32.94 8.78 22.07
C TYR A 55 -34.43 9.13 22.03
N ASN A 56 -35.05 9.05 20.85
CA ASN A 56 -36.48 9.33 20.66
C ASN A 56 -37.41 8.27 21.29
N THR A 57 -36.89 7.10 21.64
CA THR A 57 -37.63 6.00 22.29
C THR A 57 -37.36 5.85 23.80
N HIS A 58 -36.73 6.85 24.45
CA HIS A 58 -36.41 6.89 25.89
C HIS A 58 -35.53 5.74 26.42
N LYS A 59 -34.77 5.06 25.56
CA LYS A 59 -33.82 4.01 25.96
C LYS A 59 -32.42 4.62 26.18
N GLY A 60 -32.29 5.39 27.26
CA GLY A 60 -31.11 6.21 27.55
C GLY A 60 -29.79 5.44 27.59
N VAL A 61 -29.77 4.21 28.10
CA VAL A 61 -28.54 3.40 28.22
C VAL A 61 -27.96 3.01 26.85
N LEU A 62 -28.80 2.59 25.90
CA LEU A 62 -28.37 2.24 24.54
C LEU A 62 -27.90 3.47 23.76
N CYS A 63 -28.58 4.61 23.94
CA CYS A 63 -28.19 5.88 23.35
C CYS A 63 -26.76 6.28 23.77
N ILE A 64 -26.44 6.19 25.06
CA ILE A 64 -25.10 6.51 25.59
C ILE A 64 -24.04 5.57 25.02
N LEU A 65 -24.32 4.26 24.97
CA LEU A 65 -23.37 3.27 24.41
C LEU A 65 -23.04 3.56 22.94
N PHE A 66 -24.05 3.83 22.10
CA PHE A 66 -23.80 4.16 20.69
C PHE A 66 -23.06 5.49 20.54
N ALA A 67 -23.35 6.50 21.36
CA ALA A 67 -22.64 7.77 21.34
C ALA A 67 -21.15 7.61 21.65
N ILE A 68 -20.79 6.78 22.64
CA ILE A 68 -19.38 6.45 22.96
C ILE A 68 -18.69 5.79 21.76
N ILE A 69 -19.34 4.85 21.10
CA ILE A 69 -18.79 4.16 19.92
C ILE A 69 -18.50 5.17 18.79
N VAL A 70 -19.43 6.09 18.52
CA VAL A 70 -19.23 7.14 17.50
C VAL A 70 -18.02 8.00 17.84
N VAL A 71 -17.89 8.47 19.08
CA VAL A 71 -16.75 9.29 19.52
C VAL A 71 -15.43 8.52 19.37
N LEU A 72 -15.38 7.25 19.78
CA LEU A 72 -14.19 6.42 19.63
C LEU A 72 -13.81 6.21 18.16
N CYS A 73 -14.78 6.00 17.27
CA CYS A 73 -14.51 5.86 15.82
C CYS A 73 -13.94 7.15 15.22
N VAL A 74 -14.47 8.31 15.62
CA VAL A 74 -13.97 9.63 15.15
C VAL A 74 -12.54 9.86 15.64
N ILE A 75 -12.27 9.64 16.93
CA ILE A 75 -10.92 9.79 17.50
C ILE A 75 -9.93 8.87 16.80
N ALA A 76 -10.29 7.59 16.61
CA ALA A 76 -9.43 6.63 15.93
C ALA A 76 -9.11 7.07 14.49
N THR A 77 -10.09 7.62 13.78
CA THR A 77 -9.91 8.13 12.42
C THR A 77 -8.94 9.32 12.40
N ILE A 78 -9.12 10.30 13.30
CA ILE A 78 -8.25 11.49 13.38
C ILE A 78 -6.81 11.10 13.74
N VAL A 79 -6.62 10.27 14.78
CA VAL A 79 -5.29 9.82 15.20
C VAL A 79 -4.58 9.07 14.08
N SER A 80 -5.30 8.20 13.37
CA SER A 80 -4.75 7.44 12.26
C SER A 80 -4.39 8.34 11.07
N LEU A 81 -5.22 9.36 10.78
CA LEU A 81 -4.93 10.37 9.74
C LEU A 81 -3.65 11.15 10.05
N VAL A 82 -3.51 11.63 11.29
CA VAL A 82 -2.34 12.39 11.73
C VAL A 82 -1.09 11.53 11.70
N SER A 83 -1.15 10.29 12.20
CA SER A 83 -0.01 9.38 12.19
C SER A 83 0.44 9.01 10.78
N THR A 84 -0.50 8.74 9.86
CA THR A 84 -0.21 8.44 8.46
C THR A 84 0.45 9.62 7.77
N ASN A 85 -0.07 10.83 7.96
CA ASN A 85 0.52 12.05 7.38
C ASN A 85 1.91 12.36 7.95
N LYS A 86 2.12 12.15 9.27
CA LYS A 86 3.44 12.30 9.88
C LYS A 86 4.44 11.30 9.30
N ARG A 87 4.03 10.03 9.19
CA ARG A 87 4.87 8.96 8.62
C ARG A 87 5.22 9.24 7.16
N LYS A 88 4.24 9.60 6.33
CA LYS A 88 4.46 10.02 4.93
C LYS A 88 5.50 11.13 4.84
N LYS A 89 5.35 12.20 5.64
CA LYS A 89 6.31 13.32 5.64
C LYS A 89 7.71 12.88 6.06
N ALA A 90 7.82 12.02 7.06
CA ALA A 90 9.09 11.48 7.53
C ALA A 90 9.80 10.63 6.46
N GLU A 91 9.06 9.77 5.76
CA GLU A 91 9.63 8.91 4.72
C GLU A 91 10.08 9.71 3.48
N ILE A 92 9.31 10.72 3.06
CA ILE A 92 9.71 11.64 1.97
C ILE A 92 10.96 12.44 2.37
N GLN A 93 11.01 12.94 3.61
CA GLN A 93 12.17 13.69 4.08
C GLN A 93 13.41 12.79 4.14
N ALA A 94 13.30 11.59 4.71
CA ALA A 94 14.41 10.64 4.77
C ALA A 94 14.94 10.27 3.36
N PHE A 95 14.06 10.16 2.36
CA PHE A 95 14.46 9.96 0.98
C PHE A 95 15.28 11.13 0.44
N ARG A 96 14.81 12.37 0.63
CA ARG A 96 15.51 13.58 0.18
C ARG A 96 16.86 13.78 0.85
N ASP A 97 16.93 13.45 2.14
CA ASP A 97 18.18 13.52 2.91
C ASP A 97 19.20 12.47 2.44
N SER A 98 18.73 11.30 2.03
CA SER A 98 19.61 10.17 1.65
C SER A 98 20.05 10.19 0.18
N TYR A 99 19.22 10.69 -0.73
CA TYR A 99 19.41 10.52 -2.18
C TYR A 99 19.37 11.82 -2.97
N SER A 100 19.48 12.97 -2.29
CA SER A 100 19.31 14.31 -2.87
C SER A 100 18.01 14.44 -3.69
N LYS A 101 17.88 15.47 -4.54
CA LYS A 101 16.76 15.56 -5.50
C LYS A 101 16.92 14.62 -6.69
N ASP A 102 18.11 14.04 -6.88
CA ASP A 102 18.49 13.30 -8.08
C ASP A 102 17.98 11.84 -8.03
N GLY A 103 17.68 11.33 -6.83
CA GLY A 103 17.09 10.01 -6.63
C GLY A 103 18.11 8.88 -6.73
N TYR A 104 17.63 7.66 -6.99
CA TYR A 104 18.49 6.49 -7.15
C TYR A 104 18.00 5.58 -8.28
N ASP A 105 18.89 4.80 -8.89
CA ASP A 105 18.50 3.76 -9.83
C ASP A 105 17.91 2.57 -9.07
N LEU A 106 16.68 2.19 -9.39
CA LEU A 106 15.98 1.07 -8.77
C LEU A 106 15.81 -0.04 -9.80
N MET A 107 16.37 -1.21 -9.50
CA MET A 107 16.12 -2.43 -10.27
C MET A 107 15.40 -3.45 -9.39
N ILE A 108 14.27 -3.95 -9.86
CA ILE A 108 13.54 -5.05 -9.23
C ILE A 108 13.52 -6.24 -10.17
N THR A 109 13.91 -7.39 -9.63
CA THR A 109 13.91 -8.66 -10.34
C THR A 109 12.98 -9.63 -9.63
N ILE A 110 12.10 -10.28 -10.39
CA ILE A 110 11.20 -11.32 -9.90
C ILE A 110 11.51 -12.59 -10.68
N GLU A 111 11.89 -13.63 -9.97
CA GLU A 111 12.23 -14.93 -10.55
C GLU A 111 11.47 -16.03 -9.81
N GLY A 112 10.44 -16.58 -10.45
CA GLY A 112 9.64 -17.64 -9.84
C GLY A 112 8.89 -17.12 -8.62
N THR A 113 9.37 -17.38 -7.41
CA THR A 113 8.79 -16.87 -6.16
C THR A 113 9.69 -15.88 -5.43
N ARG A 114 10.84 -15.54 -5.98
CA ARG A 114 11.83 -14.66 -5.35
C ARG A 114 11.73 -13.26 -5.94
N ILE A 115 11.79 -12.24 -5.10
CA ILE A 115 11.74 -10.83 -5.46
C ILE A 115 13.01 -10.20 -4.88
N ARG A 116 13.85 -9.59 -5.72
CA ARG A 116 15.03 -8.84 -5.27
C ARG A 116 14.96 -7.40 -5.76
N SER A 117 15.33 -6.47 -4.89
CA SER A 117 15.57 -5.07 -5.26
C SER A 117 17.05 -4.74 -5.16
N TYR A 118 17.47 -3.85 -6.06
CA TYR A 118 18.80 -3.27 -6.08
C TYR A 118 18.64 -1.75 -6.18
N LYS A 119 19.37 -1.02 -5.33
CA LYS A 119 19.43 0.45 -5.34
C LYS A 119 20.83 0.86 -5.76
N ASN A 120 20.97 1.66 -6.81
CA ASN A 120 22.26 2.05 -7.38
C ASN A 120 23.19 0.83 -7.59
N ASN A 121 22.64 -0.26 -8.14
CA ASN A 121 23.30 -1.56 -8.34
C ASN A 121 23.77 -2.30 -7.08
N ALA A 122 23.51 -1.77 -5.88
CA ALA A 122 23.76 -2.47 -4.62
C ALA A 122 22.52 -3.30 -4.22
N PRO A 123 22.69 -4.54 -3.71
CA PRO A 123 21.58 -5.31 -3.16
C PRO A 123 20.88 -4.55 -2.02
N ASP A 124 19.55 -4.50 -2.07
CA ASP A 124 18.73 -3.77 -1.09
C ASP A 124 17.83 -4.75 -0.32
N VAL A 125 16.92 -5.44 -1.02
CA VAL A 125 16.01 -6.42 -0.40
C VAL A 125 16.00 -7.72 -1.19
N ASP A 126 15.95 -8.86 -0.50
CA ASP A 126 15.77 -10.19 -1.07
C ASP A 126 14.64 -10.91 -0.33
N LEU A 127 13.55 -11.21 -1.05
CA LEU A 127 12.28 -11.62 -0.49
C LEU A 127 11.70 -12.79 -1.26
N ARG A 128 10.72 -13.44 -0.66
CA ARG A 128 9.82 -14.38 -1.31
C ARG A 128 8.45 -13.75 -1.52
N LYS A 129 7.71 -14.29 -2.47
CA LYS A 129 6.32 -13.89 -2.76
C LYS A 129 5.44 -13.86 -1.51
N ASN A 130 5.63 -14.80 -0.60
CA ASN A 130 4.86 -14.92 0.64
C ASN A 130 5.17 -13.80 1.66
N ASP A 131 6.25 -13.05 1.47
CA ASP A 131 6.63 -11.94 2.34
C ASP A 131 5.89 -10.63 1.96
N VAL A 132 5.21 -10.62 0.80
CA VAL A 132 4.34 -9.53 0.36
C VAL A 132 3.04 -9.58 1.16
N ARG A 133 2.76 -8.51 1.90
CA ARG A 133 1.59 -8.39 2.80
C ARG A 133 0.38 -7.73 2.14
N GLY A 134 0.63 -6.93 1.11
CA GLY A 134 -0.42 -6.26 0.37
C GLY A 134 0.12 -5.67 -0.90
N VAL A 135 -0.78 -5.36 -1.82
CA VAL A 135 -0.44 -4.78 -3.11
C VAL A 135 -1.44 -3.69 -3.46
N PHE A 136 -0.95 -2.60 -4.01
CA PHE A 136 -1.79 -1.56 -4.59
C PHE A 136 -1.24 -1.09 -5.94
N GLU A 137 -2.11 -0.48 -6.73
CA GLU A 137 -1.80 0.02 -8.06
C GLU A 137 -2.10 1.51 -8.08
N THR A 138 -1.15 2.30 -8.56
CA THR A 138 -1.34 3.72 -8.92
C THR A 138 -1.43 3.83 -10.43
N GLU A 139 -1.48 5.05 -10.97
CA GLU A 139 -1.43 5.25 -12.43
C GLU A 139 -0.15 4.67 -13.02
N ARG A 140 1.01 5.01 -12.42
CA ARG A 140 2.33 4.64 -12.96
C ARG A 140 2.95 3.39 -12.34
N PHE A 141 2.44 2.90 -11.20
CA PHE A 141 3.10 1.83 -10.44
C PHE A 141 2.21 0.65 -10.07
N PHE A 142 2.83 -0.52 -9.97
CA PHE A 142 2.41 -1.59 -9.07
C PHE A 142 3.30 -1.54 -7.83
N VAL A 143 2.72 -1.47 -6.63
CA VAL A 143 3.51 -1.34 -5.39
C VAL A 143 3.27 -2.55 -4.49
N PHE A 144 4.35 -3.26 -4.16
CA PHE A 144 4.31 -4.34 -3.18
C PHE A 144 4.61 -3.78 -1.80
N GLN A 145 3.69 -3.99 -0.87
CA GLN A 145 3.86 -3.65 0.52
C GLN A 145 4.40 -4.87 1.27
N LEU A 146 5.54 -4.68 1.91
CA LEU A 146 6.23 -5.73 2.67
C LEU A 146 5.94 -5.61 4.17
N THR A 147 6.34 -6.65 4.90
CA THR A 147 6.41 -6.60 6.37
C THR A 147 7.37 -5.47 6.80
N GLY A 148 6.99 -4.69 7.81
CA GLY A 148 7.70 -3.47 8.21
C GLY A 148 7.27 -2.21 7.44
N GLY A 149 6.38 -2.34 6.45
CA GLY A 149 5.84 -1.21 5.69
C GLY A 149 6.80 -0.67 4.63
N ILE A 150 7.78 -1.47 4.22
CA ILE A 150 8.63 -1.16 3.07
C ILE A 150 7.77 -1.27 1.80
N LEU A 151 7.89 -0.28 0.92
CA LEU A 151 7.18 -0.23 -0.36
C LEU A 151 8.16 -0.52 -1.49
N LEU A 152 7.84 -1.51 -2.32
CA LEU A 152 8.57 -1.84 -3.55
C LEU A 152 7.74 -1.46 -4.77
N PRO A 153 7.98 -0.28 -5.36
CA PRO A 153 7.30 0.17 -6.56
C PRO A 153 7.92 -0.45 -7.82
N LEU A 154 7.07 -0.98 -8.71
CA LEU A 154 7.41 -1.42 -10.06
C LEU A 154 6.71 -0.47 -11.04
N LYS A 155 7.49 0.22 -11.88
CA LYS A 155 6.97 1.21 -12.82
C LYS A 155 6.41 0.52 -14.07
N LYS A 156 5.17 0.80 -14.44
CA LYS A 156 4.45 0.05 -15.48
C LYS A 156 5.06 0.16 -16.88
N ASP A 157 5.79 1.24 -17.16
CA ASP A 157 6.43 1.53 -18.44
C ASP A 157 7.94 1.20 -18.46
N ALA A 158 8.49 0.62 -17.39
CA ALA A 158 9.92 0.42 -17.22
C ALA A 158 10.34 -1.07 -17.09
N PHE A 159 9.57 -1.96 -17.73
CA PHE A 159 9.93 -3.37 -17.78
C PHE A 159 11.01 -3.62 -18.84
N ILE A 160 12.15 -4.16 -18.42
CA ILE A 160 13.19 -4.69 -19.32
C ILE A 160 12.81 -6.10 -19.79
N LYS A 161 12.20 -6.89 -18.89
CA LYS A 161 11.75 -8.25 -19.17
C LYS A 161 10.40 -8.51 -18.49
N GLY A 162 9.49 -9.15 -19.21
CA GLY A 162 8.10 -9.25 -18.80
C GLY A 162 7.32 -7.98 -19.12
N ASP A 163 6.07 -7.93 -18.67
CA ASP A 163 5.15 -6.83 -18.93
C ASP A 163 4.15 -6.67 -17.76
N VAL A 164 3.28 -5.68 -17.90
CA VAL A 164 2.18 -5.39 -16.98
C VAL A 164 1.32 -6.64 -16.75
N GLU A 165 1.03 -7.41 -17.79
CA GLU A 165 0.21 -8.62 -17.70
C GLU A 165 0.91 -9.75 -16.94
N ALA A 166 2.20 -9.95 -17.14
CA ALA A 166 3.03 -10.88 -16.39
C ALA A 166 3.04 -10.52 -14.90
N CYS A 167 3.10 -9.22 -14.57
CA CYS A 167 3.01 -8.74 -13.19
C CYS A 167 1.61 -9.01 -12.58
N ARG A 168 0.54 -8.74 -13.32
CA ARG A 168 -0.85 -9.07 -12.91
C ARG A 168 -1.08 -10.59 -12.77
N ASN A 169 -0.45 -11.39 -13.63
CA ASN A 169 -0.48 -12.84 -13.53
C ASN A 169 0.33 -13.35 -12.33
N TYR A 170 1.41 -12.66 -11.98
CA TYR A 170 2.25 -13.00 -10.84
C TYR A 170 1.54 -12.78 -9.51
N ILE A 171 0.76 -11.70 -9.38
CA ILE A 171 -0.02 -11.40 -8.17
C ILE A 171 -1.52 -11.37 -8.51
N PRO A 172 -2.27 -12.44 -8.15
CA PRO A 172 -3.70 -12.53 -8.45
C PRO A 172 -4.54 -11.38 -7.87
N GLU A 173 -4.08 -10.74 -6.80
CA GLU A 173 -4.75 -9.58 -6.20
C GLU A 173 -4.81 -8.36 -7.16
N LEU A 174 -3.87 -8.27 -8.10
CA LEU A 174 -3.86 -7.23 -9.15
C LEU A 174 -4.85 -7.52 -10.28
N LYS A 175 -5.36 -8.75 -10.42
CA LYS A 175 -6.39 -9.08 -11.42
C LYS A 175 -7.80 -8.66 -11.03
N LYS A 176 -8.03 -8.39 -9.73
CA LYS A 176 -9.35 -8.12 -9.17
C LYS A 176 -9.77 -6.64 -9.23
N LYS A 177 -8.97 -5.77 -9.85
CA LYS A 177 -9.26 -4.36 -10.12
C LYS A 177 -9.32 -4.11 -11.61
#